data_AF-A0A667HEG3-F1
#
_entry.id   AF-A0A667HEG3-F1
#
_cell.length_a   1.000
_cell.length_b   1.000
_cell.length_c   1.000
_cell.angle_alpha   90.00
_cell.angle_beta   90.00
_cell.angle_gamma   90.00
#
_symmetry.space_group_name_H-M   'P 1'
#
loop_
_entity.id
_entity.type
_entity.pdbx_description
1 polymer ?
#
loop_
_entity_poly.entity_id
_entity_poly.type
_entity_poly.pdbx_seq_one_letter_code
_entity_poly.pdbx_strand_id
1 'polypeptide(L)'
;IENKFCNILYRRKLSNSKTYSVQEEMLCAGDFSTGKATCHGDSGGPLVCNLLSAWVLVGLASWGLDCRHPIYPSVFTRVDYFTDWIDKIQRLTPPPDPTSAPQTQFPDQPWRTAGSSGHSTTLMSPQTWFLLLFVLRGPQRALW
;
A
#
# COMPACT_ATOMS: atom_id res chain seq x y z
N ILE A 1 4.57 -12.00 -6.29
CA ILE A 1 4.29 -12.85 -7.47
C ILE A 1 5.52 -12.80 -8.37
N GLU A 2 6.03 -13.93 -8.88
CA GLU A 2 7.22 -13.91 -9.73
C GLU A 2 6.98 -13.19 -11.06
N ASN A 3 7.97 -12.41 -11.54
CA ASN A 3 7.87 -11.64 -12.78
C ASN A 3 7.55 -12.53 -14.00
N LYS A 4 8.11 -13.75 -14.06
CA LYS A 4 7.82 -14.72 -15.11
C LYS A 4 6.33 -15.08 -15.16
N PHE A 5 5.73 -15.36 -14.01
CA PHE A 5 4.31 -15.67 -13.91
C PHE A 5 3.44 -14.45 -14.24
N CYS A 6 3.82 -13.27 -13.74
CA CYS A 6 3.13 -12.03 -14.03
C CYS A 6 3.10 -11.73 -15.55
N ASN A 7 4.24 -11.89 -16.23
CA ASN A 7 4.33 -11.75 -17.68
C ASN A 7 3.43 -12.73 -18.46
N ILE A 8 3.26 -13.96 -17.96
CA ILE A 8 2.31 -14.93 -18.56
C ILE A 8 0.87 -14.42 -18.46
N LEU A 9 0.48 -13.87 -17.30
CA LEU A 9 -0.87 -13.33 -17.10
C LEU A 9 -1.15 -12.15 -18.03
N TYR A 10 -0.23 -11.18 -18.09
CA TYR A 10 -0.36 -10.00 -18.95
C TYR A 10 -0.39 -10.35 -20.43
N ARG A 11 0.47 -11.28 -20.89
CA ARG A 11 0.49 -11.73 -22.30
C ARG A 11 -0.83 -12.37 -22.74
N ARG A 12 -1.47 -13.14 -21.84
CA ARG A 12 -2.77 -13.77 -22.11
C ARG A 12 -3.88 -12.75 -22.29
N LYS A 13 -3.84 -11.64 -21.54
CA LYS A 13 -4.89 -10.62 -21.55
C LYS A 13 -4.72 -9.58 -22.67
N LEU A 14 -3.49 -9.19 -22.96
CA LEU A 14 -3.17 -8.07 -23.86
C LEU A 14 -2.77 -8.49 -25.28
N SER A 15 -3.17 -9.69 -25.72
CA SER A 15 -3.02 -10.21 -27.10
C SER A 15 -1.68 -9.85 -27.76
N ASN A 16 -0.59 -10.48 -27.34
CA ASN A 16 0.76 -10.34 -27.93
C ASN A 16 1.32 -8.90 -28.00
N SER A 17 0.83 -7.96 -27.19
CA SER A 17 1.49 -6.66 -27.10
C SER A 17 2.87 -6.79 -26.46
N LYS A 18 3.92 -6.60 -27.27
CA LYS A 18 5.33 -6.51 -26.81
C LYS A 18 5.57 -5.37 -25.81
N THR A 19 4.60 -4.48 -25.59
CA THR A 19 4.79 -3.26 -24.80
C THR A 19 4.64 -3.45 -23.28
N TYR A 20 4.06 -4.55 -22.80
CA TYR A 20 3.81 -4.77 -21.37
C TYR A 20 4.57 -5.99 -20.88
N SER A 21 5.86 -5.78 -20.60
CA SER A 21 6.73 -6.77 -19.97
C SER A 21 7.23 -6.23 -18.64
N VAL A 22 6.99 -6.98 -17.56
CA VAL A 22 7.51 -6.74 -16.23
C VAL A 22 9.00 -7.06 -16.24
N GLN A 23 9.82 -6.05 -15.98
CA GLN A 23 11.28 -6.10 -15.99
C GLN A 23 11.85 -6.38 -14.59
N GLU A 24 13.17 -6.44 -14.44
CA GLU A 24 13.84 -6.81 -13.18
C GLU A 24 13.71 -5.73 -12.11
N GLU A 25 13.69 -4.46 -12.51
CA GLU A 25 13.44 -3.27 -11.69
C GLU A 25 11.97 -3.12 -11.27
N MET A 26 11.14 -4.09 -11.63
CA MET A 26 9.73 -4.16 -11.30
C MET A 26 9.41 -5.41 -10.48
N LEU A 27 8.30 -5.38 -9.76
CA LEU A 27 7.72 -6.53 -9.10
C LEU A 27 6.20 -6.53 -9.25
N CYS A 28 5.60 -7.71 -9.21
CA CYS A 28 4.16 -7.86 -9.21
C CYS A 28 3.61 -8.23 -7.84
N ALA A 29 2.55 -7.53 -7.43
CA ALA A 29 1.74 -7.86 -6.27
C ALA A 29 0.26 -7.84 -6.63
N GLY A 30 -0.50 -8.72 -6.00
CA GLY A 30 -1.93 -8.83 -6.21
C GLY A 30 -2.48 -9.86 -5.26
N ASP A 31 -3.67 -9.58 -4.71
CA ASP A 31 -4.40 -10.51 -3.87
C ASP A 31 -5.64 -10.98 -4.62
N PHE A 32 -5.51 -12.14 -5.27
CA PHE A 32 -6.60 -12.76 -6.02
C PHE A 32 -7.76 -13.22 -5.12
N SER A 33 -7.56 -13.33 -3.81
CA SER A 33 -8.62 -13.71 -2.88
C SER A 33 -9.51 -12.53 -2.50
N THR A 34 -8.92 -11.35 -2.33
CA THR A 34 -9.66 -10.12 -1.98
C THR A 34 -10.04 -9.29 -3.19
N GLY A 35 -9.46 -9.56 -4.36
CA GLY A 35 -9.73 -8.78 -5.56
C GLY A 35 -9.13 -7.38 -5.50
N LYS A 36 -8.10 -7.13 -4.67
CA LYS A 36 -7.47 -5.82 -4.54
C LYS A 36 -6.37 -5.62 -5.57
N ALA A 37 -6.44 -4.49 -6.26
CA ALA A 37 -5.46 -4.00 -7.22
C ALA A 37 -5.36 -2.47 -7.14
N THR A 38 -4.23 -1.92 -7.58
CA THR A 38 -4.04 -0.46 -7.73
C THR A 38 -5.01 0.10 -8.75
N CYS A 39 -5.60 1.25 -8.45
CA CYS A 39 -6.47 2.02 -9.31
C CYS A 39 -5.77 3.28 -9.86
N HIS A 40 -6.48 4.02 -10.72
CA HIS A 40 -6.07 5.38 -11.08
C HIS A 40 -5.97 6.26 -9.85
N GLY A 41 -4.86 7.00 -9.73
CA GLY A 41 -4.57 7.85 -8.58
C GLY A 41 -3.63 7.22 -7.56
N ASP A 42 -3.43 5.91 -7.59
CA ASP A 42 -2.52 5.24 -6.64
C ASP A 42 -1.04 5.34 -7.05
N SER A 43 -0.73 5.86 -8.24
CA SER A 43 0.63 5.96 -8.76
C SER A 43 1.58 6.65 -7.77
N GLY A 44 2.72 6.00 -7.49
CA GLY A 44 3.70 6.42 -6.48
C GLY A 44 3.36 5.98 -5.05
N GLY A 45 2.17 5.43 -4.81
CA GLY A 45 1.74 4.93 -3.50
C GLY A 45 2.59 3.74 -3.01
N PRO A 46 2.71 3.56 -1.69
CA PRO A 46 3.61 2.58 -1.10
C PRO A 46 3.02 1.16 -1.12
N LEU A 47 3.84 0.19 -1.54
CA LEU A 47 3.65 -1.23 -1.23
C LEU A 47 4.50 -1.59 -0.01
N VAL A 48 3.85 -1.94 1.11
CA VAL A 48 4.55 -2.31 2.34
C VAL A 48 4.32 -3.76 2.74
N CYS A 49 5.39 -4.40 3.24
CA CYS A 49 5.36 -5.75 3.78
C CYS A 49 5.77 -5.72 5.25
N ASN A 50 5.07 -6.46 6.11
CA ASN A 50 5.51 -6.70 7.47
C ASN A 50 6.58 -7.81 7.46
N LEU A 51 7.84 -7.43 7.62
CA LEU A 51 9.00 -8.32 7.67
C LEU A 51 9.64 -8.20 9.06
N LEU A 52 9.75 -9.31 9.77
CA LEU A 52 10.42 -9.37 11.08
C LEU A 52 9.92 -8.33 12.10
N SER A 53 8.61 -8.06 12.10
CA SER A 53 7.95 -7.04 12.96
C SER A 53 8.20 -5.58 12.56
N ALA A 54 8.69 -5.33 11.35
CA ALA A 54 8.82 -3.99 10.78
C ALA A 54 8.06 -3.88 9.46
N TRP A 55 7.45 -2.72 9.21
CA TRP A 55 6.87 -2.39 7.92
C TRP A 55 7.97 -1.90 6.98
N VAL A 56 8.21 -2.65 5.92
CA VAL A 56 9.25 -2.37 4.93
C VAL A 56 8.59 -1.95 3.63
N LEU A 57 9.01 -0.81 3.08
CA LEU A 57 8.62 -0.36 1.74
C LEU A 57 9.33 -1.23 0.70
N VAL A 58 8.59 -2.08 0.01
CA VAL A 58 9.15 -2.99 -0.99
C VAL A 58 8.84 -2.55 -2.42
N GLY A 59 7.85 -1.68 -2.62
CA GLY A 59 7.53 -1.18 -3.95
C GLY A 59 6.78 0.15 -3.97
N LEU A 60 6.73 0.75 -5.15
CA LEU A 60 5.94 1.95 -5.44
C LEU A 60 4.98 1.66 -6.59
N ALA A 61 3.70 2.00 -6.43
CA ALA A 61 2.68 1.75 -7.44
C ALA A 61 3.07 2.41 -8.77
N SER A 62 3.11 1.61 -9.84
CA SER A 62 3.60 2.06 -11.14
C SER A 62 2.50 1.97 -12.18
N TRP A 63 2.10 0.75 -12.55
CA TRP A 63 1.09 0.52 -13.58
C TRP A 63 0.35 -0.79 -13.33
N GLY A 64 -0.77 -0.96 -14.02
CA GLY A 64 -1.59 -2.16 -13.97
C GLY A 64 -2.73 -2.08 -14.96
N LEU A 65 -3.55 -3.12 -15.00
CA LEU A 65 -4.86 -3.03 -15.65
C LEU A 65 -5.87 -2.32 -14.73
N ASP A 66 -7.05 -2.06 -15.25
CA ASP A 66 -8.17 -1.52 -14.47
C ASP A 66 -8.39 -2.34 -13.20
N CYS A 67 -8.61 -1.66 -12.07
CA CYS A 67 -8.91 -2.31 -10.79
C CYS A 67 -10.35 -2.88 -10.70
N ARG A 68 -11.00 -3.09 -11.85
CA ARG A 68 -12.33 -3.70 -11.96
C ARG A 68 -12.18 -5.22 -12.15
N HIS A 69 -13.14 -5.97 -11.63
CA HIS A 69 -13.10 -7.43 -11.73
C HIS A 69 -13.23 -7.91 -13.20
N PRO A 70 -12.49 -8.97 -13.59
CA PRO A 70 -11.48 -9.68 -12.80
C PRO A 70 -10.17 -8.88 -12.68
N ILE A 71 -9.63 -8.77 -11.46
CA ILE A 71 -8.39 -8.04 -11.24
C ILE A 71 -7.16 -8.80 -11.76
N TYR A 72 -6.14 -8.03 -12.12
CA TYR A 72 -4.81 -8.52 -12.49
C TYR A 72 -3.79 -8.04 -11.46
N PRO A 73 -2.64 -8.72 -11.31
CA PRO A 73 -1.57 -8.22 -10.46
C PRO A 73 -1.14 -6.82 -10.89
N SER A 74 -1.08 -5.91 -9.93
CA SER A 74 -0.49 -4.60 -10.13
C SER A 74 1.03 -4.70 -10.20
N VAL A 75 1.64 -3.79 -10.95
CA VAL A 75 3.08 -3.71 -11.14
C VAL A 75 3.62 -2.51 -10.37
N PHE A 76 4.67 -2.79 -9.61
CA PHE A 76 5.34 -1.86 -8.72
C PHE A 76 6.78 -1.68 -9.16
N THR A 77 7.31 -0.49 -8.98
CA THR A 77 8.77 -0.27 -8.96
C THR A 77 9.35 -1.10 -7.81
N ARG A 78 10.42 -1.85 -8.07
CA ARG A 78 11.10 -2.68 -7.07
C ARG A 78 12.09 -1.85 -6.28
N VAL A 79 11.79 -1.52 -5.02
CA VAL A 79 12.60 -0.57 -4.24
C VAL A 79 14.02 -1.06 -3.99
N ASP A 80 14.21 -2.36 -3.71
CA ASP A 80 15.52 -2.97 -3.50
C ASP A 80 16.42 -2.92 -4.75
N TYR A 81 15.86 -2.82 -5.95
CA TYR A 81 16.65 -2.61 -7.18
C TYR A 81 17.31 -1.22 -7.22
N PHE A 82 16.71 -0.23 -6.57
CA PHE A 82 17.14 1.17 -6.64
C PHE A 82 17.86 1.66 -5.38
N THR A 83 18.22 0.79 -4.43
CA THR A 83 18.85 1.19 -3.16
C THR A 83 20.14 1.98 -3.36
N ASP A 84 21.00 1.55 -4.29
CA ASP A 84 22.26 2.24 -4.57
C ASP A 84 22.03 3.68 -5.09
N TRP A 85 20.99 3.85 -5.92
CA TRP A 85 20.60 5.17 -6.42
C TRP A 85 20.00 6.02 -5.29
N ILE A 86 19.11 5.45 -4.47
CA ILE A 86 18.51 6.14 -3.33
C ILE A 86 19.61 6.61 -2.37
N ASP A 87 20.54 5.72 -1.98
CA ASP A 87 21.65 6.02 -1.09
C ASP A 87 22.54 7.13 -1.66
N LYS A 88 22.83 7.08 -2.97
CA LYS A 88 23.59 8.13 -3.64
C LYS A 88 22.87 9.48 -3.56
N ILE A 89 21.58 9.52 -3.86
CA ILE A 89 20.79 10.76 -3.83
C ILE A 89 20.66 11.32 -2.41
N GLN A 90 20.49 10.46 -1.40
CA GLN A 90 20.45 10.87 0.01
C GLN A 90 21.76 11.51 0.46
N ARG A 91 22.92 11.00 0.02
CA ARG A 91 24.22 11.60 0.32
C ARG A 91 24.44 12.95 -0.37
N LEU A 92 23.94 13.08 -1.61
CA LEU A 92 24.05 14.32 -2.39
C LEU A 92 23.02 15.38 -1.98
N THR A 93 21.93 14.96 -1.35
CA THR A 93 20.82 15.81 -0.93
C THR A 93 20.62 15.64 0.57
N PRO A 94 21.54 16.16 1.40
CA PRO A 94 21.40 16.08 2.83
C PRO A 94 20.05 16.68 3.26
N PRO A 95 19.40 16.14 4.30
CA PRO A 95 18.17 16.71 4.82
C PRO A 95 18.38 18.20 5.08
N PRO A 96 17.40 19.05 4.75
CA PRO A 96 17.48 20.46 5.15
C PRO A 96 17.65 20.53 6.66
N ASP A 97 18.42 21.53 7.12
CA ASP A 97 18.57 21.78 8.56
C ASP A 97 17.16 21.84 9.19
N PRO A 98 16.88 21.11 10.28
CA PRO A 98 15.58 21.18 10.94
C PRO A 98 15.14 22.62 11.28
N THR A 99 16.10 23.55 11.41
CA THR A 99 15.88 24.98 11.63
C THR A 99 15.45 25.74 10.37
N SER A 100 15.72 25.19 9.18
CA SER A 100 15.40 25.77 7.87
C SER A 100 14.03 25.38 7.33
N ALA A 101 13.41 24.34 7.90
CA ALA A 101 12.00 24.08 7.65
C ALA A 101 11.18 25.26 8.17
N PRO A 102 10.26 25.85 7.38
CA PRO A 102 9.27 26.76 7.93
C PRO A 102 8.61 26.04 9.10
N GLN A 103 8.68 26.64 10.29
CA GLN A 103 7.88 26.18 11.43
C GLN A 103 6.45 26.17 10.90
N THR A 104 5.95 24.98 10.59
CA THR A 104 4.56 24.82 10.22
C THR A 104 3.88 25.04 11.55
N GLN A 105 3.43 26.27 11.77
CA GLN A 105 2.50 26.57 12.83
C GLN A 105 1.27 25.78 12.46
N PHE A 106 1.22 24.53 12.94
CA PHE A 106 -0.04 23.83 13.08
C PHE A 106 -0.91 24.83 13.82
N PRO A 107 -2.00 25.33 13.22
CA PRO A 107 -2.93 26.06 14.03
C PRO A 107 -3.28 25.09 15.16
N ASP A 108 -2.99 25.48 16.40
CA ASP A 108 -3.59 24.91 17.60
C ASP A 108 -5.09 25.23 17.53
N GLN A 109 -5.76 24.64 16.56
CA GLN A 109 -7.19 24.51 16.52
C GLN A 109 -7.43 23.12 17.12
N PRO A 110 -7.92 23.05 18.37
CA PRO A 110 -8.56 21.83 18.83
C PRO A 110 -9.58 21.48 17.75
N TRP A 111 -9.50 20.26 17.22
CA TRP A 111 -10.53 19.72 16.36
C TRP A 111 -11.84 19.93 17.10
N ARG A 112 -12.64 20.92 16.67
CA ARG A 112 -13.99 21.08 17.19
C ARG A 112 -14.72 19.84 16.69
N THR A 113 -14.78 18.84 17.55
CA THR A 113 -15.72 17.75 17.40
C THR A 113 -17.09 18.41 17.29
N ALA A 114 -17.67 18.38 16.10
CA ALA A 114 -19.11 18.45 15.97
C ALA A 114 -19.68 17.14 16.52
N GLY A 115 -19.50 16.93 17.82
CA GLY A 115 -20.10 15.86 18.59
C GLY A 115 -21.48 16.34 18.99
N SER A 116 -22.46 16.06 18.14
CA SER A 116 -23.86 16.02 18.58
C SER A 116 -23.97 14.91 19.61
N SER A 117 -24.02 15.28 20.89
CA SER A 117 -24.30 14.38 22.00
C SER A 117 -25.77 13.95 21.96
N GLY A 118 -26.09 12.99 21.10
CA GLY A 118 -27.27 12.14 21.25
C GLY A 118 -26.91 10.97 22.16
N HIS A 119 -27.10 11.12 23.47
CA HIS A 119 -27.11 9.98 24.39
C HIS A 119 -28.37 9.16 24.11
N SER A 120 -28.22 8.04 23.40
CA SER A 120 -29.21 6.97 23.36
C SER A 120 -28.61 5.77 24.08
N THR A 121 -28.93 5.63 25.37
CA THR A 121 -28.51 4.48 26.18
C THR A 121 -29.33 3.26 25.79
N THR A 122 -28.83 2.49 24.81
CA THR A 122 -29.26 1.10 24.61
C THR A 122 -28.34 0.18 25.44
N LEU A 123 -28.92 -0.38 26.50
CA LEU A 123 -28.32 -1.41 27.36
C LEU A 123 -27.97 -2.64 26.51
N MET A 124 -26.68 -2.92 26.28
CA MET A 124 -26.25 -4.11 25.52
C MET A 124 -26.10 -5.32 26.43
N SER A 125 -26.71 -6.43 26.02
CA SER A 125 -26.76 -7.73 26.70
C SER A 125 -25.36 -8.40 26.80
N PRO A 126 -25.04 -9.16 27.87
CA PRO A 126 -23.69 -9.69 28.15
C PRO A 126 -23.15 -10.73 27.15
N GLN A 127 -23.88 -11.07 26.09
CA GLN A 127 -23.56 -12.17 25.19
C GLN A 127 -22.60 -11.80 24.04
N THR A 128 -22.24 -10.53 23.88
CA THR A 128 -21.41 -10.04 22.75
C THR A 128 -19.91 -10.05 23.00
N TRP A 129 -19.43 -10.30 24.23
CA TRP A 129 -17.99 -10.32 24.53
C TRP A 129 -17.24 -11.59 24.07
N PHE A 130 -17.93 -12.71 23.88
CA PHE A 130 -17.27 -13.96 23.48
C PHE A 130 -16.89 -14.03 21.99
N LEU A 131 -17.45 -13.16 21.13
CA LEU A 131 -17.13 -13.16 19.69
C LEU A 131 -15.93 -12.28 19.32
N LEU A 132 -15.50 -11.37 20.20
CA LEU A 132 -14.36 -10.47 19.96
C LEU A 132 -13.00 -11.17 20.09
N LEU A 133 -12.92 -12.30 20.80
CA LEU A 133 -11.67 -13.06 20.95
C LEU A 133 -11.29 -13.87 19.69
N PHE A 134 -12.23 -14.11 18.78
CA PHE A 134 -11.96 -14.85 17.53
C PHE A 134 -11.47 -13.97 16.38
N VAL A 135 -11.56 -12.64 16.48
CA VAL A 135 -11.15 -11.71 15.39
C VAL A 135 -9.66 -11.35 15.46
N LEU A 136 -8.99 -11.55 16.61
CA LEU A 136 -7.60 -11.14 16.82
C LEU A 136 -6.52 -12.13 16.35
N ARG A 137 -6.90 -13.21 15.66
CA ARG A 137 -5.96 -14.15 15.00
C ARG A 137 -6.27 -14.28 13.51
N GLY A 138 -6.06 -13.20 12.77
CA GLY A 138 -5.93 -13.22 11.30
C GLY A 138 -4.45 -13.34 10.88
N PRO A 139 -4.14 -14.04 9.78
CA PRO A 139 -2.75 -14.23 9.33
C PRO A 139 -2.15 -12.89 8.86
N GLN A 140 -0.83 -12.75 8.96
CA GLN A 140 -0.09 -11.56 8.57
C GLN A 140 -0.43 -11.15 7.12
N ARG A 141 -1.05 -9.98 6.97
CA ARG A 141 -1.44 -9.41 5.68
C ARG A 141 -0.50 -8.27 5.32
N ALA A 142 -0.04 -8.26 4.08
CA ALA A 142 0.43 -7.04 3.45
C ALA A 142 -0.75 -6.04 3.44
N LEU A 143 -0.48 -4.82 3.89
CA LEU A 143 -1.46 -3.74 3.91
C LEU A 143 -1.20 -2.84 2.70
N TRP A 144 -2.29 -2.56 2.01
CA TRP A 144 -2.46 -1.62 0.90
C TRP A 144 -3.54 -0.64 1.33
#